data_AF-A0A7Y2Y782-F1
#
_entry.id   AF-A0A7Y2Y782-F1
#
_cell.length_a   1.000
_cell.length_b   1.000
_cell.length_c   1.000
_cell.angle_alpha   90.00
_cell.angle_beta   90.00
_cell.angle_gamma   90.00
#
_symmetry.space_group_name_H-M   'P 1'
#
loop_
_entity.id
_entity.type
_entity.pdbx_description
1 polymer ?
#
loop_
_entity_poly.entity_id
_entity_poly.type
_entity_poly.pdbx_seq_one_letter_code
_entity_poly.pdbx_strand_id
1 'polypeptide(L)'
;PHQMMIWRGLKNYGFEKETQELIYRWLWMITINAVNYNGTIPEKYDVVACTHKVYAEYGNVGTEFDYITTSGFGWMNASYQYGLSLLDEGLRDKLDELTDPEEMF
;
A
#
# COMPACT_ATOMS: atom_id res chain seq x y z
N PRO A 1 7.76 -0.07 -6.11
CA PRO A 1 7.86 0.05 -7.60
C PRO A 1 7.18 -1.10 -8.37
N HIS A 2 7.42 -2.36 -7.98
CA HIS A 2 6.85 -3.53 -8.67
C HIS A 2 5.33 -3.45 -8.82
N GLN A 3 4.62 -3.03 -7.77
CA GLN A 3 3.17 -2.89 -7.77
C GLN A 3 2.67 -2.01 -8.93
N MET A 4 3.19 -0.79 -9.04
CA MET A 4 2.82 0.15 -10.11
C MET A 4 3.11 -0.39 -11.52
N MET A 5 4.22 -1.13 -11.69
CA MET A 5 4.55 -1.76 -12.98
C MET A 5 3.57 -2.88 -13.33
N ILE A 6 3.22 -3.71 -12.35
CA ILE A 6 2.26 -4.82 -12.52
C ILE A 6 0.87 -4.28 -12.84
N TRP A 7 0.39 -3.26 -12.11
CA TRP A 7 -0.93 -2.66 -12.38
C TRP A 7 -1.03 -2.17 -13.83
N ARG A 8 0.00 -1.46 -14.30
CA ARG A 8 0.04 -1.02 -15.71
C ARG A 8 0.03 -2.21 -16.67
N GLY A 9 0.79 -3.26 -16.37
CA GLY A 9 0.81 -4.49 -17.15
C GLY A 9 -0.56 -5.13 -17.24
N LEU A 10 -1.23 -5.36 -16.11
CA LEU A 10 -2.55 -6.01 -16.06
C LEU A 10 -3.61 -5.19 -16.81
N LYS A 11 -3.65 -3.86 -16.60
CA LYS A 11 -4.57 -2.97 -17.33
C LYS A 11 -4.37 -3.04 -18.84
N ASN A 12 -3.12 -3.06 -19.31
CA ASN A 12 -2.81 -3.12 -20.74
C ASN A 12 -3.33 -4.41 -21.42
N TYR A 13 -3.57 -5.47 -20.65
CA TYR A 13 -4.01 -6.77 -21.16
C TYR A 13 -5.45 -7.13 -20.73
N GLY A 14 -6.19 -6.19 -20.14
CA GLY A 14 -7.61 -6.37 -19.80
C GLY A 14 -7.89 -7.14 -18.51
N PHE A 15 -6.89 -7.33 -17.64
CA PHE A 15 -7.02 -7.98 -16.33
C PHE A 15 -7.50 -6.98 -15.26
N GLU A 16 -8.66 -6.37 -15.48
CA GLU A 16 -9.15 -5.28 -14.62
C GLU A 16 -9.46 -5.78 -13.20
N LYS A 17 -10.06 -6.97 -13.05
CA LYS A 17 -10.40 -7.54 -11.75
C LYS A 17 -9.15 -7.73 -10.88
N GLU A 18 -8.12 -8.36 -11.43
CA GLU A 18 -6.84 -8.60 -10.77
C GLU A 18 -6.12 -7.28 -10.48
N THR A 19 -6.23 -6.30 -11.37
CA THR A 19 -5.69 -4.95 -11.14
C THR A 19 -6.33 -4.30 -9.92
N GLN A 20 -7.67 -4.27 -9.86
CA GLN A 20 -8.42 -3.65 -8.76
C GLN A 20 -8.11 -4.34 -7.43
N GLU A 21 -8.08 -5.68 -7.40
CA GLU A 21 -7.72 -6.44 -6.20
C GLU A 21 -6.30 -6.12 -5.71
N LEU A 22 -5.30 -6.14 -6.60
CA LEU A 22 -3.91 -5.87 -6.23
C LEU A 22 -3.69 -4.43 -5.77
N ILE A 23 -4.36 -3.46 -6.39
CA ILE A 23 -4.35 -2.07 -5.93
C ILE A 23 -4.96 -1.99 -4.54
N TYR A 24 -6.16 -2.57 -4.35
CA TYR A 24 -6.86 -2.51 -3.07
C TYR A 24 -6.01 -3.10 -1.94
N ARG A 25 -5.49 -4.32 -2.10
CA ARG A 25 -4.64 -4.99 -1.10
C ARG A 25 -3.42 -4.14 -0.73
N TRP A 26 -2.79 -3.52 -1.73
CA TRP A 26 -1.63 -2.66 -1.51
C TRP A 26 -1.97 -1.37 -0.76
N LEU A 27 -3.04 -0.68 -1.16
CA LEU A 27 -3.48 0.54 -0.50
C LEU A 27 -3.94 0.24 0.93
N TRP A 28 -4.73 -0.81 1.13
CA TRP A 28 -5.20 -1.23 2.45
C TRP A 28 -4.02 -1.50 3.40
N MET A 29 -3.00 -2.25 2.95
CA MET A 29 -1.81 -2.52 3.75
C MET A 29 -1.07 -1.24 4.16
N ILE A 30 -0.96 -0.26 3.26
CA ILE A 30 -0.35 1.04 3.59
C ILE A 30 -1.23 1.79 4.59
N THR A 31 -2.54 1.89 4.36
CA THR A 31 -3.47 2.64 5.20
C THR A 31 -3.53 2.07 6.61
N ILE A 32 -3.67 0.75 6.77
CA ILE A 32 -3.77 0.12 8.08
C ILE A 32 -2.47 0.28 8.89
N ASN A 33 -1.31 0.22 8.23
CA ASN A 33 -0.04 0.49 8.90
C ASN A 33 0.10 1.97 9.26
N ALA A 34 -0.29 2.89 8.39
CA ALA A 34 -0.29 4.31 8.73
C ALA A 34 -1.21 4.63 9.93
N VAL A 35 -2.41 4.03 9.97
CA VAL A 35 -3.34 4.16 11.12
C VAL A 35 -2.73 3.60 12.40
N ASN A 36 -2.15 2.40 12.34
CA ASN A 36 -1.63 1.71 13.52
C ASN A 36 -0.29 2.25 14.04
N TYR A 37 0.47 2.95 13.20
CA TYR A 37 1.83 3.40 13.49
C TYR A 37 2.03 4.90 13.25
N ASN A 38 1.08 5.72 13.70
CA ASN A 38 1.19 7.18 13.77
C ASN A 38 1.54 7.87 12.44
N GLY A 39 1.01 7.35 11.32
CA GLY A 39 1.24 7.89 9.98
C GLY A 39 2.58 7.48 9.35
N THR A 40 3.28 6.50 9.93
CA THR A 40 4.56 6.01 9.39
C THR A 40 4.38 5.38 8.01
N ILE A 41 5.14 5.87 7.02
CA ILE A 41 5.20 5.30 5.67
C ILE A 41 6.65 4.87 5.37
N PRO A 42 7.01 3.58 5.53
CA PRO A 42 8.36 3.06 5.30
C PRO A 42 8.71 3.02 3.80
N GLU A 43 9.93 2.61 3.49
CA GLU A 43 10.37 2.34 2.11
C GLU A 43 9.70 1.10 1.48
N LYS A 44 9.49 0.04 2.29
CA LYS A 44 8.98 -1.26 1.86
C LYS A 44 8.19 -1.93 3.00
N TYR A 45 7.33 -2.88 2.62
CA TYR A 45 6.45 -3.65 3.50
C TYR A 45 6.68 -5.15 3.33
N ASP A 46 6.41 -5.90 4.40
CA ASP A 46 6.16 -7.34 4.34
C ASP A 46 4.71 -7.55 3.89
N VAL A 47 4.54 -8.06 2.67
CA VAL A 47 3.24 -8.27 2.04
C VAL A 47 2.56 -9.58 2.45
N VAL A 48 3.28 -10.47 3.15
CA VAL A 48 2.70 -11.72 3.68
C VAL A 48 2.11 -11.47 5.06
N ALA A 49 2.85 -10.75 5.92
CA ALA A 49 2.40 -10.37 7.26
C ALA A 49 1.69 -9.01 7.30
N CYS A 50 1.54 -8.33 6.15
CA CYS A 50 0.91 -7.02 6.00
C CYS A 50 1.46 -5.96 6.98
N THR A 51 2.78 -5.91 7.16
CA THR A 51 3.44 -5.06 8.17
C THR A 51 4.62 -4.26 7.62
N HIS A 52 4.83 -3.07 8.17
CA HIS A 52 6.04 -2.27 7.89
C HIS A 52 7.31 -2.83 8.55
N LYS A 53 7.20 -3.86 9.40
CA LYS A 53 8.34 -4.47 10.11
C LYS A 53 9.12 -5.41 9.19
N VAL A 54 10.01 -4.84 8.37
CA VAL A 54 10.86 -5.60 7.44
C VAL A 54 12.29 -5.68 7.99
N TYR A 55 12.73 -6.87 8.40
CA TYR A 55 14.08 -7.14 8.93
C TYR A 55 15.05 -7.70 7.88
N ALA A 56 14.94 -7.21 6.63
CA ALA A 56 15.86 -7.59 5.55
C ALA A 56 16.98 -6.55 5.38
N GLU A 57 18.23 -7.03 5.32
CA GLU A 57 19.48 -6.28 5.09
C GLU A 57 19.84 -5.30 6.23
N TYR A 58 19.51 -4.01 6.10
CA TYR A 58 19.71 -3.01 7.16
C TYR A 58 18.41 -2.63 7.89
N GLY A 59 17.32 -3.36 7.61
CA GLY A 59 15.97 -3.00 8.06
C GLY A 59 15.43 -1.76 7.32
N ASN A 60 14.22 -1.33 7.67
CA ASN A 60 13.70 -0.05 7.22
C ASN A 60 14.42 1.07 7.98
N VAL A 61 15.35 1.77 7.31
CA VAL A 61 16.06 2.91 7.89
C VAL A 61 15.07 4.09 8.00
N GLY A 62 14.90 4.63 9.21
CA GLY A 62 13.89 5.68 9.51
C GLY A 62 12.75 5.25 10.44
N THR A 63 12.79 4.04 11.03
CA THR A 63 11.88 3.62 12.12
C THR A 63 12.43 3.91 13.51
N GLU A 64 13.72 4.21 13.61
CA GLU A 64 14.29 4.89 14.77
C GLU A 64 14.31 6.39 14.43
N PHE A 65 13.87 7.23 15.36
CA PHE A 65 13.78 8.70 15.32
C PHE A 65 12.39 9.31 15.10
N ASP A 66 11.98 9.99 16.18
CA ASP A 66 10.85 10.89 16.40
C ASP A 66 9.46 10.35 16.03
N TYR A 67 8.57 10.39 17.02
CA TYR A 67 7.18 9.88 17.03
C TYR A 67 6.28 10.38 15.89
N ILE A 68 6.80 11.16 14.93
CA ILE A 68 6.11 11.69 13.76
C ILE A 68 7.12 11.72 12.60
N THR A 69 7.06 10.73 11.71
CA THR A 69 7.83 10.78 10.45
C THR A 69 7.32 11.95 9.60
N THR A 70 8.16 12.96 9.37
CA THR A 70 7.78 14.18 8.62
C THR A 70 7.62 13.93 7.11
N SER A 71 8.09 12.79 6.62
CA SER A 71 7.98 12.39 5.22
C SER A 71 7.87 10.86 5.10
N GLY A 72 7.15 10.41 4.08
CA GLY A 72 7.19 9.01 3.62
C GLY A 72 8.26 8.78 2.56
N PHE A 73 8.33 7.58 2.00
CA PHE A 73 9.27 7.26 0.93
C PHE A 73 8.71 7.61 -0.46
N GLY A 74 9.52 8.21 -1.34
CA GLY A 74 9.06 8.78 -2.61
C GLY A 74 8.23 7.81 -3.49
N TRP A 75 8.71 6.58 -3.69
CA TRP A 75 7.96 5.60 -4.47
C TRP A 75 6.76 4.99 -3.74
N MET A 76 6.70 5.08 -2.40
CA MET A 76 5.55 4.60 -1.64
C MET A 76 4.43 5.62 -1.76
N ASN A 77 4.76 6.90 -1.56
CA ASN A 77 3.85 8.02 -1.75
C ASN A 77 3.29 8.00 -3.18
N ALA A 78 4.16 7.83 -4.19
CA ALA A 78 3.72 7.72 -5.58
C ALA A 78 2.81 6.51 -5.80
N SER A 79 3.12 5.34 -5.23
CA SER A 79 2.28 4.14 -5.37
C SER A 79 0.90 4.31 -4.74
N TYR A 80 0.81 5.01 -3.61
CA TYR A 80 -0.46 5.26 -2.94
C TYR A 80 -1.34 6.20 -3.77
N GLN A 81 -0.78 7.35 -4.19
CA GLN A 81 -1.50 8.34 -5.00
C GLN A 81 -1.91 7.78 -6.37
N TYR A 82 -1.00 7.04 -7.03
CA TYR A 82 -1.30 6.41 -8.31
C TYR A 82 -2.35 5.30 -8.16
N GLY A 83 -2.19 4.41 -7.18
CA GLY A 83 -3.18 3.37 -6.90
C GLY A 83 -4.56 3.94 -6.62
N LEU A 84 -4.65 4.98 -5.79
CA LEU A 84 -5.93 5.63 -5.47
C LEU A 84 -6.58 6.23 -6.72
N SER A 85 -5.81 6.80 -7.64
CA SER A 85 -6.33 7.33 -8.92
C SER A 85 -6.92 6.26 -9.84
N LEU A 86 -6.48 5.00 -9.69
CA LEU A 86 -6.90 3.86 -10.51
C LEU A 86 -8.02 3.03 -9.86
N LEU A 87 -8.16 3.09 -8.53
CA LEU A 87 -9.12 2.29 -7.78
C LEU A 87 -10.55 2.77 -8.06
N ASP A 88 -11.47 1.82 -8.24
CA ASP A 88 -12.89 2.10 -8.42
C ASP A 88 -13.51 2.74 -7.17
N GLU A 89 -14.51 3.61 -7.37
CA GLU A 89 -15.12 4.39 -6.27
C GLU A 89 -15.67 3.51 -5.14
N GLY A 90 -16.37 2.43 -5.45
CA GLY A 90 -16.89 1.52 -4.41
C GLY A 90 -15.80 0.81 -3.60
N LEU A 91 -14.63 0.58 -4.18
CA LEU A 91 -13.48 0.05 -3.46
C LEU A 91 -12.76 1.14 -2.64
N ARG A 92 -12.84 2.41 -3.03
CA ARG A 92 -12.36 3.53 -2.20
C ARG A 92 -13.18 3.65 -0.92
N ASP A 93 -14.50 3.55 -1.03
CA ASP A 93 -15.38 3.56 0.15
C ASP A 93 -15.01 2.43 1.13
N LYS A 94 -14.72 1.23 0.60
CA LYS A 94 -14.27 0.08 1.41
C LYS A 94 -12.91 0.29 2.05
N LEU A 95 -11.99 0.95 1.34
CA LEU A 95 -10.67 1.32 1.85
C LEU A 95 -10.78 2.33 3.00
N ASP A 96 -11.69 3.31 2.88
CA ASP A 96 -11.95 4.31 3.93
C ASP A 96 -12.56 3.67 5.18
N GLU A 97 -13.37 2.62 5.00
CA GLU A 97 -13.88 1.75 6.08
C GLU A 97 -12.82 0.79 6.65
N LEU A 98 -11.62 0.74 6.07
CA LEU A 98 -10.55 -0.22 6.38
C LEU A 98 -10.98 -1.70 6.26
N THR A 99 -11.91 -2.01 5.36
CA THR A 99 -12.43 -3.38 5.16
C THR A 99 -11.31 -4.33 4.78
N ASP A 100 -11.18 -5.46 5.48
CA ASP A 100 -10.12 -6.43 5.20
C ASP A 100 -10.29 -7.02 3.78
N PRO A 101 -9.24 -7.02 2.93
CA PRO A 101 -9.32 -7.59 1.59
C PRO A 101 -9.77 -9.06 1.57
N GLU A 102 -9.49 -9.86 2.59
CA GLU A 102 -9.91 -11.26 2.69
C GLU A 102 -11.43 -11.41 2.87
N GLU A 103 -12.14 -10.35 3.28
CA GLU A 103 -13.60 -10.34 3.37
C GLU A 103 -14.27 -10.02 2.01
N MET A 104 -13.51 -9.58 1.01
CA MET A 104 -14.04 -9.05 -0.25
C MET A 104 -13.63 -9.85 -1.50
N PHE A 105 -12.44 -10.47 -1.51
CA PHE A 105 -11.85 -11.15 -2.67
C PHE A 105 -11.61 -12.63 -2.40
#